data_AF-A0A1G5L0L8-F1
#
_entry.id   AF-A0A1G5L0L8-F1
#
_cell.length_a   1.000
_cell.length_b   1.000
_cell.length_c   1.000
_cell.angle_alpha   90.00
_cell.angle_beta   90.00
_cell.angle_gamma   90.00
#
_symmetry.space_group_name_H-M   'P 1'
#
loop_
_entity.id
_entity.type
_entity.pdbx_description
1 polymer ?
#
loop_
_entity_poly.entity_id
_entity_poly.type
_entity_poly.pdbx_seq_one_letter_code
_entity_poly.pdbx_strand_id
1 'polypeptide(L)'
;MKHVIFSFWFMIIHTISYTLAGMFALKISKDIYDGKSRVLDYLKDMGNTKERKYVEIWFLPAQLLRGLILSFVLYPILGPLGELSFLIRLFFLAGLMFIYTHIGSAAPCPDNIEGFVYLKDKYFNITSFFKFQLEMIIYTGIFSTTCSFFLF
;
A
#
# COMPACT_ATOMS: atom_id res chain seq x y z
N MET A 1 -5.89 22.54 -8.15
CA MET A 1 -5.23 22.71 -6.82
C MET A 1 -3.76 23.08 -7.03
N LYS A 2 -3.14 23.92 -6.19
CA LYS A 2 -1.68 24.17 -6.30
C LYS A 2 -0.92 22.88 -5.96
N HIS A 3 0.15 22.55 -6.70
CA HIS A 3 0.91 21.30 -6.56
C HIS A 3 1.34 20.97 -5.12
N VAL A 4 1.77 21.97 -4.36
CA VAL A 4 2.17 21.80 -2.95
C VAL A 4 0.99 21.36 -2.07
N ILE A 5 -0.18 21.97 -2.26
CA ILE A 5 -1.40 21.64 -1.51
C ILE A 5 -1.88 20.23 -1.89
N PHE A 6 -1.82 19.89 -3.18
CA PHE A 6 -2.13 18.54 -3.66
C PHE A 6 -1.23 17.50 -2.98
N SER A 7 0.09 17.70 -3.03
CA SER A 7 1.05 16.76 -2.43
C SER A 7 0.87 16.61 -0.93
N PHE A 8 0.61 17.70 -0.21
CA PHE A 8 0.33 17.65 1.23
C PHE A 8 -0.88 16.74 1.54
N TRP A 9 -2.02 16.97 0.88
CA TRP A 9 -3.21 16.15 1.11
C TRP A 9 -3.06 14.73 0.59
N PHE A 10 -2.40 14.54 -0.55
CA PHE A 10 -2.08 13.23 -1.08
C PHE A 10 -1.24 12.40 -0.10
N MET A 11 -0.21 12.98 0.52
CA MET A 11 0.61 12.32 1.54
C MET A 11 -0.23 11.87 2.73
N ILE A 12 -1.14 12.73 3.21
CA ILE A 12 -2.02 12.42 4.34
C ILE A 12 -2.98 11.29 3.97
N ILE A 13 -3.67 11.41 2.84
CA ILE A 13 -4.61 10.38 2.37
C ILE A 13 -3.89 9.05 2.18
N HIS A 14 -2.76 9.03 1.47
CA HIS A 14 -1.92 7.85 1.30
C HIS A 14 -1.58 7.18 2.65
N THR A 15 -1.06 7.97 3.59
CA THR A 15 -0.61 7.48 4.89
C THR A 15 -1.76 6.92 5.71
N ILE A 16 -2.90 7.62 5.74
CA ILE A 16 -4.09 7.16 6.47
C ILE A 16 -4.65 5.89 5.82
N SER A 17 -4.82 5.87 4.50
CA SER A 17 -5.32 4.69 3.78
C SER A 17 -4.44 3.47 4.03
N TYR A 18 -3.11 3.63 3.95
CA TYR A 18 -2.17 2.55 4.19
C TYR A 18 -2.24 2.05 5.65
N THR A 19 -2.27 2.98 6.60
CA THR A 19 -2.36 2.65 8.03
C THR A 19 -3.65 1.92 8.36
N LEU A 20 -4.79 2.40 7.86
CA LEU A 20 -6.09 1.76 8.06
C LEU A 20 -6.12 0.36 7.45
N ALA A 21 -5.64 0.20 6.22
CA ALA A 21 -5.56 -1.11 5.58
C ALA A 21 -4.72 -2.10 6.40
N GLY A 22 -3.54 -1.68 6.85
CA GLY A 22 -2.69 -2.51 7.72
C GLY A 22 -3.38 -2.86 9.06
N MET A 23 -4.08 -1.90 9.68
CA MET A 23 -4.86 -2.16 10.90
C MET A 23 -5.98 -3.17 10.68
N PHE A 24 -6.69 -3.11 9.55
CA PHE A 24 -7.71 -4.09 9.18
C PHE A 24 -7.08 -5.45 8.87
N ALA A 25 -5.98 -5.47 8.12
CA ALA A 25 -5.26 -6.68 7.77
C ALA A 25 -4.70 -7.40 9.00
N LEU A 26 -4.16 -6.69 10.00
CA LEU A 26 -3.68 -7.29 11.24
C LEU A 26 -4.77 -8.05 12.02
N LYS A 27 -6.04 -7.66 11.88
CA LYS A 27 -7.16 -8.41 12.50
C LYS A 27 -7.43 -9.74 11.78
N ILE A 28 -7.11 -9.83 10.50
CA ILE A 28 -7.41 -10.98 9.62
C ILE A 28 -6.18 -11.89 9.44
N SER A 29 -4.97 -11.32 9.51
CA SER A 29 -3.70 -11.90 9.05
C SER A 29 -2.65 -11.97 10.15
N LYS A 30 -3.06 -11.95 11.43
CA LYS A 30 -2.13 -11.94 12.58
C LYS A 30 -1.12 -13.09 12.57
N ASP A 31 -1.53 -14.25 12.04
CA ASP A 31 -0.73 -15.47 11.84
C ASP A 31 0.41 -15.33 10.82
N ILE A 32 0.35 -14.34 9.92
CA ILE A 32 1.41 -14.08 8.92
C ILE A 32 2.56 -13.29 9.55
N TYR A 33 2.25 -12.38 10.48
CA TYR A 33 3.18 -11.38 11.00
C TYR A 33 3.71 -11.68 12.42
N ASP A 34 3.10 -12.62 13.14
CA ASP A 34 3.42 -12.92 14.55
C ASP A 34 3.66 -14.42 14.77
N GLY A 35 4.64 -14.75 15.62
CA GLY A 35 4.96 -16.13 16.02
C GLY A 35 6.16 -16.78 15.31
N LYS A 36 6.59 -17.94 15.85
CA LYS A 36 7.80 -18.68 15.43
C LYS A 36 7.71 -19.28 14.01
N SER A 37 6.52 -19.33 13.43
CA SER A 37 6.21 -19.92 12.12
C SER A 37 5.77 -18.86 11.09
N ARG A 38 6.18 -17.60 11.28
CA ARG A 38 5.93 -16.51 10.33
C ARG A 38 6.43 -16.88 8.93
N VAL A 39 5.58 -16.65 7.94
CA VAL A 39 5.91 -16.95 6.53
C VAL A 39 7.04 -16.02 6.06
N LEU A 40 7.00 -14.74 6.44
CA LEU A 40 7.97 -13.73 6.01
C LEU A 40 9.09 -13.51 7.03
N ASP A 41 9.93 -14.53 7.22
CA ASP A 41 11.03 -14.53 8.19
C ASP A 41 12.14 -13.47 7.93
N TYR A 42 12.18 -12.90 6.73
CA TYR A 42 13.09 -11.82 6.32
C TYR A 42 12.61 -10.42 6.71
N LEU A 43 11.36 -10.27 7.16
CA LEU A 43 10.83 -9.02 7.67
C LEU A 43 11.13 -8.83 9.16
N LYS A 44 11.02 -7.58 9.62
CA LYS A 44 11.13 -7.24 11.04
C LYS A 44 10.07 -7.97 11.86
N ASP A 45 10.50 -8.60 12.95
CA ASP A 45 9.64 -9.33 13.87
C ASP A 45 8.88 -8.37 14.79
N MET A 46 7.56 -8.31 14.62
CA MET A 46 6.70 -7.49 15.47
C MET A 46 6.53 -8.07 16.88
N GLY A 47 6.85 -9.35 17.09
CA GLY A 47 6.96 -9.97 18.41
C GLY A 47 8.25 -9.62 19.15
N ASN A 48 9.29 -9.16 18.44
CA ASN A 48 10.54 -8.70 19.04
C ASN A 48 10.47 -7.21 19.40
N THR A 49 10.64 -6.87 20.67
CA THR A 49 10.52 -5.49 21.17
C THR A 49 11.46 -4.48 20.48
N LYS A 50 12.69 -4.89 20.13
CA LYS A 50 13.67 -3.99 19.50
C LYS A 50 13.30 -3.73 18.03
N GLU A 51 12.91 -4.76 17.31
CA GLU A 51 12.52 -4.64 15.90
C GLU A 51 11.20 -3.92 15.73
N ARG A 52 10.22 -4.23 16.57
CA ARG A 52 8.94 -3.52 16.64
C ARG A 52 9.13 -2.02 16.87
N LYS A 53 9.94 -1.62 17.84
CA LYS A 53 10.22 -0.20 18.12
C LYS A 53 10.83 0.52 16.91
N TYR A 54 11.70 -0.16 16.16
CA TYR A 54 12.25 0.39 14.93
C TYR A 54 11.16 0.65 13.89
N VAL A 55 10.28 -0.33 13.66
CA VAL A 55 9.16 -0.19 12.72
C VAL A 55 8.24 0.94 13.15
N GLU A 56 7.85 1.01 14.43
CA GLU A 56 6.97 2.06 14.96
C GLU A 56 7.52 3.48 14.75
N ILE A 57 8.85 3.67 14.90
CA ILE A 57 9.51 4.97 14.68
C ILE A 57 9.58 5.33 13.19
N TRP A 58 9.96 4.38 12.35
CA TRP A 58 10.26 4.65 10.93
C TRP A 58 9.06 4.53 10.00
N PHE A 59 7.99 3.87 10.44
CA PHE A 59 6.78 3.65 9.64
C PHE A 59 6.20 4.97 9.13
N LEU A 60 5.91 5.92 10.02
CA LEU A 60 5.23 7.16 9.65
C LEU A 60 6.10 8.04 8.73
N PRO A 61 7.38 8.31 9.03
CA PRO A 61 8.27 9.02 8.11
C PRO A 61 8.37 8.36 6.74
N ALA A 62 8.48 7.03 6.69
CA ALA A 62 8.57 6.29 5.44
C ALA A 62 7.29 6.40 4.60
N GLN A 63 6.11 6.31 5.21
CA GLN A 63 4.84 6.45 4.48
C GLN A 63 4.60 7.87 3.98
N LEU A 64 4.97 8.89 4.76
CA LEU A 64 4.89 10.28 4.32
C LEU A 64 5.82 10.53 3.12
N LEU A 65 7.07 10.08 3.20
CA LEU A 65 8.03 10.19 2.10
C LEU A 65 7.54 9.44 0.86
N ARG A 66 7.01 8.22 1.03
CA ARG A 66 6.43 7.43 -0.07
C ARG A 66 5.28 8.17 -0.74
N GLY A 67 4.34 8.70 0.05
CA GLY A 67 3.22 9.50 -0.47
C GLY A 67 3.68 10.73 -1.26
N LEU A 68 4.73 11.42 -0.79
CA LEU A 68 5.29 12.59 -1.46
C LEU A 68 5.92 12.24 -2.82
N ILE A 69 6.70 11.15 -2.87
CA ILE A 69 7.32 10.70 -4.12
C ILE A 69 6.24 10.30 -5.14
N LEU A 70 5.21 9.58 -4.68
CA LEU A 70 4.10 9.17 -5.53
C LEU A 70 3.29 10.36 -6.06
N SER A 71 3.09 11.42 -5.27
CA SER A 71 2.31 12.58 -5.71
C SER A 71 2.97 13.33 -6.88
N PHE A 72 4.31 13.36 -6.94
CA PHE A 72 5.05 14.03 -8.02
C PHE A 72 4.80 13.39 -9.38
N VAL A 73 4.62 12.07 -9.43
CA VAL A 73 4.34 11.33 -10.67
C VAL A 73 3.01 11.80 -11.29
N LEU A 74 2.07 12.29 -10.49
CA LEU A 74 0.77 12.76 -10.96
C LEU A 74 0.79 14.19 -11.49
N TYR A 75 1.83 14.99 -11.22
CA TYR A 75 1.88 16.41 -11.61
C TYR A 75 1.58 16.67 -13.10
N PRO A 76 2.15 15.92 -14.06
CA PRO A 76 1.90 16.16 -15.48
C PRO A 76 0.44 15.92 -15.90
N ILE A 77 -0.32 15.15 -15.11
CA ILE A 77 -1.67 14.72 -15.45
C ILE A 77 -2.74 15.24 -14.47
N LEU A 78 -2.39 16.15 -13.54
CA LEU A 78 -3.36 16.67 -12.57
C LEU A 78 -4.55 17.37 -13.21
N GLY A 79 -4.32 18.15 -14.27
CA GLY A 79 -5.39 18.83 -15.03
C GLY A 79 -6.37 17.82 -15.63
N PRO A 80 -5.89 16.92 -16.53
CA PRO A 80 -6.72 15.87 -17.11
C PRO A 80 -7.43 15.00 -16.07
N LEU A 81 -6.77 14.63 -14.97
CA LEU A 81 -7.40 13.84 -13.89
C LEU A 81 -8.59 14.55 -13.24
N GLY A 82 -8.55 15.88 -13.12
CA GLY A 82 -9.65 16.70 -12.61
C GLY A 82 -10.86 16.74 -13.55
N GLU A 83 -10.64 16.59 -14.86
CA GLU A 83 -11.70 16.60 -15.87
C GLU A 83 -12.41 15.24 -16.01
N LEU A 84 -11.78 14.15 -15.53
CA LEU A 84 -12.39 12.83 -15.54
C LEU A 84 -13.58 12.76 -14.59
N SER A 85 -14.59 11.95 -14.98
CA SER A 85 -15.67 11.60 -14.06
C SER A 85 -15.13 10.84 -12.84
N PHE A 86 -15.85 10.96 -11.72
CA PHE A 86 -15.45 10.33 -10.46
C PHE A 86 -15.12 8.84 -10.61
N LEU A 87 -15.94 8.08 -11.33
CA LEU A 87 -15.72 6.63 -11.50
C LEU A 87 -14.45 6.33 -12.29
N ILE A 88 -14.20 7.06 -13.39
CA ILE A 88 -12.99 6.83 -14.20
C ILE A 88 -11.75 7.20 -13.38
N ARG A 89 -11.80 8.31 -12.65
CA ARG A 89 -10.73 8.76 -11.76
C ARG A 89 -10.46 7.75 -10.64
N LEU A 90 -11.51 7.20 -10.03
CA LEU A 90 -11.43 6.16 -9.00
C LEU A 90 -10.75 4.92 -9.54
N PHE A 91 -11.20 4.38 -10.68
CA PHE A 91 -10.59 3.19 -11.27
C PHE A 91 -9.16 3.45 -11.75
N PHE A 92 -8.87 4.64 -12.25
CA PHE A 92 -7.50 5.03 -12.62
C PHE A 92 -6.56 5.02 -11.41
N LEU A 93 -6.95 5.70 -10.32
CA LEU A 93 -6.13 5.76 -9.10
C LEU A 93 -6.04 4.39 -8.41
N ALA A 94 -7.14 3.62 -8.39
CA ALA A 94 -7.13 2.25 -7.87
C ALA A 94 -6.19 1.36 -8.71
N GLY A 95 -6.24 1.46 -10.04
CA GLY A 95 -5.35 0.75 -10.95
C GLY A 95 -3.88 1.14 -10.75
N LEU A 96 -3.59 2.43 -10.56
CA LEU A 96 -2.24 2.90 -10.25
C LEU A 96 -1.71 2.22 -8.98
N MET A 97 -2.49 2.23 -7.90
CA MET A 97 -2.04 1.67 -6.64
C MET A 97 -2.03 0.15 -6.64
N PHE A 98 -3.04 -0.50 -7.21
CA PHE A 98 -3.19 -1.96 -7.12
C PHE A 98 -2.35 -2.68 -8.18
N ILE A 99 -2.27 -2.15 -9.39
CA ILE A 99 -1.51 -2.81 -10.46
C ILE A 99 -0.04 -2.43 -10.34
N TYR A 100 0.30 -1.14 -10.39
CA TYR A 100 1.70 -0.73 -10.47
C TYR A 100 2.46 -0.86 -9.15
N THR A 101 1.82 -0.60 -8.00
CA THR A 101 2.54 -0.66 -6.72
C THR A 101 2.50 -2.04 -6.05
N HIS A 102 1.70 -2.96 -6.57
CA HIS A 102 1.47 -4.27 -5.97
C HIS A 102 1.66 -5.42 -6.97
N ILE A 103 0.69 -5.67 -7.86
CA ILE A 103 0.73 -6.85 -8.75
C ILE A 103 1.97 -6.85 -9.67
N GLY A 104 2.32 -5.68 -10.22
CA GLY A 104 3.47 -5.48 -11.10
C GLY A 104 4.73 -4.98 -10.38
N SER A 105 4.77 -5.02 -9.04
CA SER A 105 5.95 -4.60 -8.28
C SER A 105 7.14 -5.52 -8.57
N ALA A 106 8.31 -4.91 -8.81
CA ALA A 106 9.56 -5.63 -9.07
C ALA A 106 10.15 -6.29 -7.81
N ALA A 107 9.68 -5.93 -6.62
CA ALA A 107 10.11 -6.57 -5.38
C ALA A 107 9.30 -7.87 -5.17
N PRO A 108 9.93 -9.05 -5.15
CA PRO A 108 9.19 -10.31 -5.02
C PRO A 108 8.48 -10.39 -3.66
N CYS A 109 7.15 -10.46 -3.69
CA CYS A 109 6.30 -10.64 -2.52
C CYS A 109 5.28 -11.75 -2.77
N PRO A 110 4.78 -12.47 -1.75
CA PRO A 110 3.92 -13.66 -1.92
C PRO A 110 2.58 -13.43 -2.65
N ASP A 111 2.29 -12.20 -3.02
CA ASP A 111 1.05 -11.61 -3.49
C ASP A 111 1.21 -10.90 -4.85
N ASN A 112 2.36 -11.01 -5.50
CA ASN A 112 2.62 -10.41 -6.81
C ASN A 112 3.25 -11.38 -7.81
N ILE A 113 3.36 -10.92 -9.07
CA ILE A 113 3.84 -11.76 -10.17
C ILE A 113 5.29 -12.20 -9.94
N GLU A 114 6.15 -11.28 -9.50
CA GLU A 114 7.55 -11.58 -9.20
C GLU A 114 7.69 -12.62 -8.10
N GLY A 115 6.86 -12.56 -7.06
CA GLY A 115 6.91 -13.54 -5.99
C GLY A 115 6.46 -14.93 -6.42
N PHE A 116 5.49 -15.03 -7.34
CA PHE A 116 5.11 -16.31 -7.93
C PHE A 116 6.26 -16.97 -8.70
N VAL A 117 7.13 -16.16 -9.33
CA VAL A 117 8.25 -16.66 -10.14
C VAL A 117 9.50 -16.94 -9.30
N TYR A 118 9.82 -16.06 -8.34
CA TYR A 118 11.14 -16.02 -7.70
C TYR A 118 11.17 -16.42 -6.22
N LEU A 119 10.04 -16.47 -5.52
CA LEU A 119 10.04 -16.89 -4.12
C LEU A 119 10.18 -18.41 -4.00
N LYS A 120 10.93 -18.85 -2.99
CA LYS A 120 10.93 -20.26 -2.58
C LYS A 120 9.56 -20.65 -2.05
N ASP A 121 9.16 -21.91 -2.23
CA ASP A 121 7.87 -22.44 -1.79
C ASP A 121 7.53 -22.14 -0.32
N LYS A 122 8.53 -22.11 0.56
CA LYS A 122 8.31 -21.77 1.99
C LYS A 122 7.75 -20.37 2.24
N TYR A 123 7.91 -19.46 1.28
CA TYR A 123 7.43 -18.07 1.34
C TYR A 123 6.10 -17.87 0.61
N PHE A 124 5.65 -18.87 -0.15
CA PHE A 124 4.44 -18.79 -0.93
C PHE A 124 3.37 -19.72 -0.34
N ASN A 125 2.24 -19.15 0.06
CA ASN A 125 1.07 -19.89 0.49
C ASN A 125 -0.17 -19.18 -0.05
N ILE A 126 -1.09 -19.95 -0.64
CA ILE A 126 -2.33 -19.42 -1.23
C ILE A 126 -3.17 -18.61 -0.23
N THR A 127 -3.17 -19.01 1.04
CA THR A 127 -3.85 -18.29 2.12
C THR A 127 -3.19 -16.94 2.37
N SER A 128 -1.87 -16.88 2.37
CA SER A 128 -1.12 -15.62 2.51
C SER A 128 -1.37 -14.73 1.30
N PHE A 129 -1.35 -15.27 0.08
CA PHE A 129 -1.68 -14.54 -1.14
C PHE A 129 -3.02 -13.81 -1.01
N PHE A 130 -4.11 -14.53 -0.68
CA PHE A 130 -5.44 -13.90 -0.57
C PHE A 130 -5.55 -12.88 0.56
N LYS A 131 -4.87 -13.11 1.68
CA LYS A 131 -4.83 -12.16 2.80
C LYS A 131 -4.17 -10.84 2.40
N PHE A 132 -3.06 -10.90 1.68
CA PHE A 132 -2.38 -9.73 1.15
C PHE A 132 -3.18 -9.04 0.03
N GLN A 133 -3.85 -9.80 -0.85
CA GLN A 133 -4.74 -9.21 -1.85
C GLN A 133 -5.87 -8.40 -1.20
N LEU A 134 -6.46 -8.93 -0.13
CA LEU A 134 -7.51 -8.22 0.61
C LEU A 134 -6.99 -6.92 1.22
N GLU A 135 -5.80 -6.94 1.83
CA GLU A 135 -5.15 -5.74 2.36
C GLU A 135 -4.98 -4.66 1.28
N MET A 136 -4.52 -5.05 0.09
CA MET A 136 -4.33 -4.12 -1.01
C MET A 136 -5.63 -3.64 -1.64
N ILE A 137 -6.67 -4.47 -1.70
CA ILE A 137 -8.01 -4.03 -2.12
C ILE A 137 -8.57 -2.99 -1.15
N ILE A 138 -8.44 -3.21 0.16
CA ILE A 138 -8.89 -2.24 1.17
C ILE A 138 -8.11 -0.93 1.04
N TYR A 139 -6.78 -1.02 0.97
CA TYR A 139 -5.91 0.14 0.79
C TYR A 139 -6.27 0.96 -0.45
N THR A 140 -6.32 0.30 -1.62
CA THR A 140 -6.59 0.97 -2.89
C THR A 140 -8.01 1.50 -2.99
N GLY A 141 -8.99 0.81 -2.38
CA GLY A 141 -10.37 1.27 -2.29
C GLY A 141 -10.51 2.56 -1.47
N ILE A 142 -9.94 2.58 -0.26
CA ILE A 142 -9.95 3.78 0.59
C ILE A 142 -9.21 4.92 -0.11
N PHE A 143 -7.98 4.66 -0.56
CA PHE A 143 -7.14 5.67 -1.19
C PHE A 143 -7.78 6.29 -2.43
N SER A 144 -8.23 5.46 -3.38
CA SER A 144 -8.76 5.94 -4.66
C SER A 144 -10.07 6.70 -4.48
N THR A 145 -10.94 6.25 -3.56
CA THR A 145 -12.19 6.93 -3.23
C THR A 145 -11.92 8.29 -2.60
N THR A 146 -11.07 8.35 -1.56
CA THR A 146 -10.77 9.60 -0.86
C THR A 146 -10.05 10.59 -1.77
N CYS A 147 -9.05 10.16 -2.54
CA CYS A 147 -8.39 11.03 -3.52
C CYS A 147 -9.37 11.54 -4.58
N SER A 148 -10.22 10.67 -5.12
CA SER A 148 -11.17 11.07 -6.17
C SER A 148 -12.22 12.05 -5.70
N PHE A 149 -12.57 12.04 -4.41
CA PHE A 149 -13.57 12.94 -3.82
C PHE A 149 -12.97 14.25 -3.31
N PHE A 150 -11.77 14.22 -2.70
CA PHE A 150 -11.22 15.38 -1.99
C PHE A 150 -10.13 16.14 -2.77
N LEU A 151 -9.43 15.51 -3.71
CA LEU A 151 -8.29 16.12 -4.39
C LEU A 151 -8.61 16.71 -5.77
N PHE A 152 -9.76 16.34 -6.34
CA PHE A 152 -10.13 16.63 -7.73
C PHE A 152 -11.62 16.93 -7.83
#